data_AF-A0A1S3ZN78-F1
#
_entry.id   AF-A0A1S3ZN78-F1
#
_cell.length_a   1.000
_cell.length_b   1.000
_cell.length_c   1.000
_cell.angle_alpha   90.00
_cell.angle_beta   90.00
_cell.angle_gamma   90.00
#
_symmetry.space_group_name_H-M   'P 1'
#
loop_
_entity.id
_entity.type
_entity.pdbx_description
1 polymer ?
#
loop_
_entity_poly.entity_id
_entity_poly.type
_entity_poly.pdbx_seq_one_letter_code
_entity_poly.pdbx_strand_id
1 'polypeptide(L)'
;MILQRAIEEVDSVKEELNKLKDNNNNMRAGNFSLGGSSSPRLHVSTLENNMVGHNIEQELMRGQLTGHSSQLEVISIAGMGGIGKSTFAKRMFNDPSIVSFFDVRGWVTVSKDYNLRKMLLSLLQDAGINAELDKKSDIGEEEEEEEDDDDDDDDDDDAGINAELDKKSDIGEHREE
;
A
#
# COMPACT_ATOMS: atom_id res chain seq x y z
N MET A 1 9.53 -16.90 36.99
CA MET A 1 8.24 -16.32 37.41
C MET A 1 7.68 -15.30 36.40
N ILE A 2 8.48 -14.42 35.78
CA ILE A 2 7.98 -13.43 34.81
C ILE A 2 7.47 -14.07 33.50
N LEU A 3 8.17 -15.10 32.99
CA LEU A 3 7.82 -15.74 31.72
C LEU A 3 6.48 -16.51 31.78
N GLN A 4 6.19 -17.16 32.90
CA GLN A 4 4.94 -17.91 33.10
C GLN A 4 3.72 -16.99 33.07
N ARG A 5 3.84 -15.81 33.69
CA ARG A 5 2.81 -14.77 33.69
C ARG A 5 2.54 -14.22 32.28
N ALA A 6 3.59 -14.03 31.47
CA ALA A 6 3.44 -13.56 30.10
C ALA A 6 2.69 -14.57 29.22
N ILE A 7 2.89 -15.87 29.44
CA ILE A 7 2.17 -16.93 28.72
C ILE A 7 0.68 -16.93 29.11
N GLU A 8 0.38 -16.83 30.41
CA GLU A 8 -1.00 -16.78 30.92
C GLU A 8 -1.77 -15.54 30.43
N GLU A 9 -1.10 -14.38 30.31
CA GLU A 9 -1.69 -13.15 29.77
C GLU A 9 -2.04 -13.29 28.26
N VAL A 10 -1.19 -13.96 27.46
CA VAL A 10 -1.45 -14.19 26.03
C VAL A 10 -2.61 -15.16 25.79
N ASP A 11 -2.71 -16.22 26.59
CA ASP A 11 -3.80 -17.20 26.47
C ASP A 11 -5.16 -16.57 26.85
N SER A 12 -5.18 -15.69 27.85
CA SER A 12 -6.39 -14.97 28.27
C SER A 12 -6.93 -14.03 27.17
N VAL A 13 -6.04 -13.27 26.51
CA VAL A 13 -6.41 -12.36 25.41
C VAL A 13 -6.98 -13.12 24.21
N LYS A 14 -6.42 -14.29 23.90
CA LYS A 14 -6.89 -15.14 22.80
C LYS A 14 -8.31 -15.65 23.04
N GLU A 15 -8.64 -15.97 24.29
CA GLU A 15 -9.97 -16.47 24.66
C GLU A 15 -11.04 -15.37 24.63
N GLU A 16 -10.67 -14.13 24.96
CA GLU A 16 -11.57 -12.97 24.89
C GLU A 16 -11.87 -12.56 23.44
N LEU A 17 -10.90 -12.68 22.52
CA LEU A 17 -11.10 -12.40 21.09
C LEU A 17 -12.05 -13.38 20.41
N ASN A 18 -12.00 -14.66 20.78
CA ASN A 18 -12.89 -15.68 20.22
C ASN A 18 -14.36 -15.41 20.60
N LYS A 19 -14.62 -14.95 21.82
CA LYS A 19 -15.97 -14.58 22.29
C LYS A 19 -16.58 -13.42 21.51
N LEU A 20 -15.76 -12.50 20.97
CA LEU A 20 -16.21 -11.38 20.15
C LEU A 20 -16.51 -11.77 18.71
N LYS A 21 -15.87 -12.83 18.20
CA LYS A 21 -16.06 -13.29 16.81
C LYS A 21 -17.36 -14.07 16.62
N ASP A 22 -17.80 -14.78 17.65
CA ASP A 22 -19.04 -15.57 17.59
C ASP A 22 -20.31 -14.70 17.68
N ASN A 23 -20.19 -13.45 18.15
CA ASN A 23 -21.32 -12.55 18.37
C ASN A 23 -21.66 -11.63 17.19
N ASN A 24 -20.98 -11.71 16.04
CA ASN A 24 -21.21 -10.81 14.91
C ASN A 24 -21.66 -11.53 13.63
N ASN A 25 -22.87 -12.10 13.66
CA ASN A 25 -23.56 -12.59 12.48
C ASN A 25 -24.99 -12.05 12.42
N ASN A 26 -25.18 -10.75 12.16
CA ASN A 26 -26.36 -10.26 11.44
C ASN A 26 -26.25 -8.76 11.08
N MET A 27 -25.83 -8.43 9.86
CA MET A 27 -26.46 -7.31 9.16
C MET A 27 -26.31 -7.43 7.63
N ARG A 28 -27.47 -7.62 7.02
CA ARG A 28 -27.80 -7.82 5.62
C ARG A 28 -27.31 -6.67 4.73
N ALA A 29 -26.65 -7.03 3.62
CA ALA A 29 -26.28 -6.12 2.55
C ALA A 29 -27.52 -5.49 1.89
N GLY A 30 -27.65 -4.17 2.02
CA GLY A 30 -28.63 -3.35 1.31
C GLY A 30 -27.95 -2.59 0.19
N ASN A 31 -28.24 -2.97 -1.06
CA ASN A 31 -27.73 -2.32 -2.27
C ASN A 31 -28.33 -0.91 -2.39
N PHE A 32 -27.50 0.11 -2.54
CA PHE A 32 -27.93 1.42 -3.03
C PHE A 32 -27.00 1.88 -4.15
N SER A 33 -27.54 1.86 -5.36
CA SER A 33 -26.98 2.52 -6.54
C SER A 33 -27.19 4.03 -6.41
N LEU A 34 -26.15 4.83 -6.64
CA LEU A 34 -26.36 6.23 -6.98
C LEU A 34 -25.28 6.74 -7.93
N GLY A 35 -25.76 7.25 -9.06
CA GLY A 35 -25.01 7.69 -10.23
C GLY A 35 -24.05 8.85 -9.99
N GLY A 36 -23.19 9.04 -10.99
CA GLY A 36 -21.99 9.84 -10.90
C GLY A 36 -22.18 11.35 -10.80
N SER A 37 -21.07 11.98 -10.42
CA SER A 37 -20.59 13.25 -10.97
C SER A 37 -19.14 13.40 -10.55
N SER A 38 -18.23 13.40 -11.52
CA SER A 38 -16.83 13.74 -11.34
C SER A 38 -16.70 15.20 -10.92
N SER A 39 -16.15 15.44 -9.73
CA SER A 39 -15.58 16.74 -9.36
C SER A 39 -14.20 16.53 -8.73
N PRO A 40 -13.16 17.22 -9.22
CA PRO A 40 -11.81 17.05 -8.70
C PRO A 40 -11.75 17.60 -7.27
N ARG A 41 -11.25 16.77 -6.34
CA ARG A 41 -11.05 17.15 -4.94
C ARG A 41 -10.04 18.30 -4.90
N LEU A 42 -10.52 19.50 -4.63
CA LEU A 42 -9.67 20.65 -4.32
C LEU A 42 -8.83 20.33 -3.09
N HIS A 43 -7.53 20.57 -3.23
CA HIS A 43 -6.53 20.57 -2.17
C HIS A 43 -7.02 21.43 -1.00
N VAL A 44 -7.28 20.81 0.16
CA VAL A 44 -7.62 21.51 1.40
C VAL A 44 -6.32 22.15 1.92
N SER A 45 -6.00 23.34 1.39
CA SER A 45 -5.02 24.22 1.99
C SER A 45 -5.61 24.74 3.30
N THR A 46 -5.03 24.30 4.41
CA THR A 46 -5.12 24.92 5.75
C THR A 46 -6.47 25.56 6.06
N LEU A 47 -7.55 24.77 6.03
CA LEU A 47 -8.70 25.13 6.84
C LEU A 47 -8.25 24.91 8.28
N GLU A 48 -8.13 25.98 9.07
CA GLU A 48 -8.21 25.82 10.52
C GLU A 48 -9.60 25.24 10.80
N ASN A 49 -9.66 23.90 10.84
CA ASN A 49 -10.83 23.14 11.24
C ASN A 49 -11.03 23.39 12.73
N ASN A 50 -11.59 24.55 13.05
CA ASN A 50 -12.00 24.94 14.38
C ASN A 50 -13.22 24.10 14.75
N MET A 51 -12.96 22.83 15.08
CA MET A 51 -13.92 21.95 15.69
C MET A 51 -14.39 22.60 17.00
N VAL A 52 -15.70 22.72 17.17
CA VAL A 52 -16.32 23.26 18.39
C VAL A 52 -17.13 22.16 19.05
N GLY A 53 -17.22 22.20 20.38
CA GLY A 53 -17.64 21.03 21.15
C GLY A 53 -16.53 19.98 21.19
N HIS A 54 -16.62 19.04 22.12
CA HIS A 54 -15.61 18.01 22.43
C HIS A 54 -14.46 18.40 23.37
N ASN A 55 -14.59 19.48 24.14
CA ASN A 55 -13.57 19.87 25.12
C ASN A 55 -13.31 18.77 26.17
N ILE A 56 -14.36 18.05 26.59
CA ILE A 56 -14.25 16.97 27.58
C ILE A 56 -13.47 15.80 26.99
N GLU A 57 -13.79 15.40 25.77
CA GLU A 57 -13.13 14.30 25.06
C GLU A 57 -11.68 14.64 24.71
N GLN A 58 -11.39 15.90 24.39
CA GLN A 58 -10.02 16.38 24.19
C GLN A 58 -9.20 16.28 25.47
N GLU A 59 -9.76 16.72 26.60
CA GLU A 59 -9.07 16.66 27.88
C GLU A 59 -8.84 15.22 28.34
N LEU A 60 -9.84 14.35 28.15
CA LEU A 60 -9.71 12.92 28.42
C LEU A 60 -8.61 12.27 27.56
N MET A 61 -8.61 12.55 26.26
CA MET A 61 -7.60 12.00 25.35
C MET A 61 -6.20 12.55 25.66
N ARG A 62 -6.09 13.83 26.06
CA ARG A 62 -4.83 14.42 26.51
C ARG A 62 -4.29 13.66 27.71
N GLY A 63 -5.13 13.45 28.73
CA GLY A 63 -4.76 12.71 29.94
C GLY A 63 -4.36 11.25 29.66
N GLN A 64 -5.01 10.58 28.70
CA GLN A 64 -4.62 9.24 28.27
C GLN A 64 -3.26 9.25 27.54
N LEU A 65 -3.10 10.13 26.54
CA LEU A 65 -1.88 10.19 25.72
C LEU A 65 -0.64 10.65 26.50
N THR A 66 -0.82 11.54 27.49
CA THR A 66 0.29 12.04 28.34
C THR A 66 0.31 11.37 29.72
N GLY A 67 -0.43 10.27 29.88
CA GLY A 67 -0.43 9.46 31.09
C GLY A 67 0.89 8.71 31.24
N HIS A 68 1.31 8.44 32.48
CA HIS A 68 2.54 7.70 32.76
C HIS A 68 2.28 6.19 32.71
N SER A 69 2.09 5.66 31.51
CA SER A 69 2.10 4.22 31.25
C SER A 69 3.38 3.88 30.49
N SER A 70 4.17 2.94 31.01
CA SER A 70 5.39 2.46 30.33
C SER A 70 5.10 1.37 29.29
N GLN A 71 3.83 1.06 29.05
CA GLN A 71 3.39 0.01 28.14
C GLN A 71 2.83 0.61 26.84
N LEU A 72 2.75 -0.22 25.79
CA LEU A 72 2.14 0.17 24.53
C LEU A 72 0.61 0.28 24.70
N GLU A 73 0.04 1.42 24.30
CA GLU A 73 -1.40 1.68 24.39
C GLU A 73 -2.03 1.92 23.02
N VAL A 74 -3.28 1.48 22.87
CA VAL A 74 -4.09 1.69 21.65
C VAL A 74 -5.38 2.40 22.03
N ILE A 75 -5.59 3.59 21.48
CA ILE A 75 -6.79 4.40 21.69
C ILE A 75 -7.62 4.40 20.41
N SER A 76 -8.84 3.86 20.49
CA SER A 76 -9.77 3.81 19.36
C SER A 76 -10.77 4.96 19.39
N ILE A 77 -10.99 5.60 18.23
CA ILE A 77 -12.03 6.62 18.05
C ILE A 77 -13.13 6.03 17.16
N ALA A 78 -14.28 5.71 17.76
CA ALA A 78 -15.41 5.10 17.08
C ALA A 78 -16.63 6.03 17.02
N GLY A 79 -17.55 5.77 16.07
CA GLY A 79 -18.75 6.58 15.85
C GLY A 79 -19.21 6.59 14.40
N MET A 80 -20.38 7.17 14.14
CA MET A 80 -21.00 7.19 12.80
C MET A 80 -20.12 7.84 11.73
N GLY A 81 -20.37 7.51 10.46
CA GLY A 81 -19.75 8.19 9.32
C GLY A 81 -20.03 9.70 9.34
N GLY A 82 -19.08 10.52 8.90
CA GLY A 82 -19.26 11.97 8.82
C GLY A 82 -19.19 12.77 10.13
N ILE A 83 -19.16 12.12 11.30
CA ILE A 83 -19.14 12.80 12.61
C ILE A 83 -17.82 13.53 12.95
N GLY A 84 -16.80 13.43 12.10
CA GLY A 84 -15.53 14.14 12.30
C GLY A 84 -14.45 13.40 13.10
N LYS A 85 -14.52 12.07 13.23
CA LYS A 85 -13.51 11.26 13.96
C LYS A 85 -12.07 11.50 13.50
N SER A 86 -11.82 11.44 12.19
CA SER A 86 -10.49 11.71 11.64
C SER A 86 -10.05 13.15 11.87
N THR A 87 -11.00 14.10 11.88
CA THR A 87 -10.74 15.50 12.24
C THR A 87 -10.34 15.63 13.70
N PHE A 88 -11.00 14.90 14.59
CA PHE A 88 -10.71 14.90 16.03
C PHE A 88 -9.31 14.30 16.30
N ALA A 89 -9.02 13.14 15.70
CA ALA A 89 -7.68 12.53 15.75
C ALA A 89 -6.60 13.48 15.23
N LYS A 90 -6.84 14.15 14.10
CA LYS A 90 -5.87 15.08 13.52
C LYS A 90 -5.66 16.31 14.39
N ARG A 91 -6.71 16.81 15.05
CA ARG A 91 -6.60 17.91 16.02
C ARG A 91 -5.71 17.52 17.21
N MET A 92 -5.94 16.35 17.80
CA MET A 92 -5.14 15.85 18.92
C MET A 92 -3.69 15.57 18.51
N PHE A 93 -3.47 15.00 17.32
CA PHE A 93 -2.13 14.77 16.77
C PHE A 93 -1.31 16.07 16.63
N ASN A 94 -1.98 17.18 16.31
CA ASN A 94 -1.39 18.51 16.16
C ASN A 94 -1.48 19.36 17.44
N ASP A 95 -2.06 18.85 18.53
CA ASP A 95 -2.20 19.60 19.76
C ASP A 95 -0.81 19.88 20.36
N PRO A 96 -0.48 21.14 20.72
CA PRO A 96 0.84 21.49 21.23
C PRO A 96 1.32 20.63 22.40
N SER A 97 0.44 20.22 23.32
CA SER A 97 0.88 19.40 24.47
C SER A 97 1.24 17.99 24.06
N ILE A 98 0.56 17.45 23.04
CA ILE A 98 0.85 16.12 22.47
C ILE A 98 2.13 16.20 21.65
N VAL A 99 2.27 17.25 20.84
CA VAL A 99 3.48 17.51 20.05
C VAL A 99 4.73 17.59 20.94
N SER A 100 4.64 18.25 22.10
CA SER A 100 5.76 18.38 23.03
C SER A 100 6.05 17.12 23.84
N PHE A 101 5.09 16.20 23.96
CA PHE A 101 5.22 15.01 24.80
C PHE A 101 5.90 13.84 24.07
N PHE A 102 5.67 13.70 22.76
CA PHE A 102 6.21 12.59 21.97
C PHE A 102 7.42 13.03 21.13
N ASP A 103 8.56 12.35 21.31
CA ASP A 103 9.79 12.58 20.54
C ASP A 103 9.59 12.32 19.04
N VAL A 104 8.80 11.29 18.72
CA VAL A 104 8.51 10.86 17.35
C VAL A 104 7.01 10.70 17.19
N ARG A 105 6.47 11.22 16.09
CA ARG A 105 5.06 11.12 15.73
C ARG A 105 4.95 10.78 14.24
N GLY A 106 4.04 9.90 13.87
CA GLY A 106 3.77 9.56 12.48
C GLY A 106 2.27 9.42 12.23
N TRP A 107 1.84 9.78 11.03
CA TRP A 107 0.47 9.71 10.57
C TRP A 107 0.41 8.99 9.23
N VAL A 108 -0.48 8.00 9.13
CA VAL A 108 -0.74 7.29 7.87
C VAL A 108 -2.23 7.10 7.66
N THR A 109 -2.66 7.15 6.40
CA THR A 109 -4.05 6.85 6.00
C THR A 109 -4.09 5.51 5.30
N VAL A 110 -4.98 4.62 5.74
CA VAL A 110 -5.11 3.27 5.20
C VAL A 110 -6.41 3.18 4.39
N SER A 111 -6.30 2.81 3.12
CA SER A 111 -7.43 2.51 2.24
C SER A 111 -7.86 1.05 2.37
N LYS A 112 -9.04 0.70 1.82
CA LYS A 112 -9.50 -0.69 1.75
C LYS A 112 -8.49 -1.59 1.03
N ASP A 113 -7.97 -1.11 -0.10
CA ASP A 113 -6.92 -1.76 -0.87
C ASP A 113 -5.58 -1.13 -0.48
N TYR A 114 -4.99 -1.59 0.63
CA TYR A 114 -3.69 -1.09 1.10
C TYR A 114 -2.56 -2.09 0.81
N ASN A 115 -1.36 -1.57 0.56
CA ASN A 115 -0.14 -2.35 0.50
C ASN A 115 0.65 -2.12 1.79
N LEU A 116 0.89 -3.20 2.56
CA LEU A 116 1.55 -3.14 3.87
C LEU A 116 2.94 -2.48 3.80
N ARG A 117 3.78 -2.88 2.83
CA ARG A 117 5.13 -2.32 2.66
C ARG A 117 5.07 -0.83 2.40
N LYS A 118 4.24 -0.40 1.44
CA LYS A 118 4.08 1.04 1.12
C LYS A 118 3.57 1.83 2.33
N MET A 119 2.59 1.30 3.06
CA MET A 119 2.01 1.95 4.24
C MET A 119 3.04 2.13 5.37
N LEU A 120 3.83 1.10 5.67
CA LEU A 120 4.89 1.17 6.67
C LEU A 120 5.99 2.16 6.26
N LEU A 121 6.39 2.16 4.99
CA LEU A 121 7.38 3.12 4.49
C LEU A 121 6.87 4.56 4.58
N SER A 122 5.61 4.82 4.22
CA SER A 122 5.00 6.14 4.38
C SER A 122 4.95 6.57 5.85
N LEU A 123 4.66 5.66 6.77
CA LEU A 123 4.64 5.97 8.21
C LEU A 123 6.05 6.29 8.74
N LEU A 124 7.07 5.52 8.35
CA LEU A 124 8.47 5.79 8.72
C LEU A 124 8.94 7.14 8.20
N GLN A 125 8.60 7.48 6.94
CA GLN A 125 8.90 8.77 6.35
C GLN A 125 8.24 9.93 7.10
N ASP A 126 6.95 9.81 7.45
CA ASP A 126 6.23 10.83 8.22
C ASP A 126 6.81 10.99 9.64
N ALA A 127 7.31 9.90 10.22
CA ALA A 127 8.04 9.90 11.49
C ALA A 127 9.48 10.45 11.40
N GLY A 128 9.94 10.88 10.23
CA GLY A 128 11.30 11.41 10.02
C GLY A 128 12.39 10.33 9.95
N ILE A 129 12.01 9.06 9.78
CA ILE A 129 12.93 7.93 9.67
C ILE A 129 13.16 7.65 8.18
N ASN A 130 14.33 8.05 7.68
CA ASN A 130 14.75 7.73 6.32
C ASN A 130 15.25 6.28 6.26
N ALA A 131 14.41 5.35 5.82
CA ALA A 131 14.86 4.02 5.44
C ALA A 131 15.52 4.11 4.06
N GLU A 132 16.84 3.95 3.98
CA GLU A 132 17.51 3.69 2.70
C GLU A 132 16.96 2.36 2.15
N LEU A 133 16.27 2.46 1.02
CA LEU A 133 15.72 1.32 0.32
C LEU A 133 16.73 0.88 -0.72
N ASP A 134 17.50 -0.17 -0.41
CA ASP A 134 18.27 -0.89 -1.43
C ASP A 134 17.31 -1.37 -2.51
N LYS A 135 17.39 -0.72 -3.67
CA LYS A 135 16.72 -1.16 -4.89
C LYS A 135 17.45 -2.42 -5.38
N LYS A 136 17.08 -3.59 -4.88
CA LYS A 136 17.23 -4.80 -5.69
C LYS A 136 16.03 -4.84 -6.63
N SER A 137 16.16 -4.15 -7.77
CA SER A 137 15.36 -4.47 -8.94
C SER A 137 15.87 -5.80 -9.44
N ASP A 138 15.06 -6.86 -9.33
CA ASP A 138 15.30 -8.09 -10.07
C ASP A 138 15.14 -7.74 -11.56
N ILE A 139 16.29 -7.53 -12.22
CA ILE A 139 16.42 -7.56 -13.67
C ILE A 139 16.41 -9.05 -14.03
N GLY A 140 15.27 -9.53 -14.52
CA GLY A 140 15.21 -10.74 -15.32
C GLY A 140 15.49 -10.34 -16.76
N GLU A 141 16.78 -10.29 -17.12
CA GLU A 141 17.23 -10.39 -18.51
C GLU A 141 17.19 -11.88 -18.86
N GLU A 142 16.25 -12.26 -19.72
CA GLU A 142 16.37 -13.46 -20.55
C GLU A 142 16.58 -12.95 -21.99
N GLU A 143 17.84 -12.68 -22.32
CA GLU A 143 18.32 -12.73 -23.70
C GLU A 143 18.85 -14.16 -23.90
N GLU A 144 18.15 -14.96 -24.72
CA GLU A 144 18.74 -16.17 -25.30
C GLU A 144 19.10 -15.86 -26.75
N GLU A 145 20.36 -15.45 -26.96
CA GLU A 145 21.08 -15.67 -28.21
C GLU A 145 22.47 -16.21 -27.82
N GLU A 146 22.82 -17.39 -28.35
CA GLU A 146 24.12 -17.72 -28.96
C GLU A 146 23.95 -19.10 -29.65
N GLU A 147 24.05 -19.08 -30.98
CA GLU A 147 24.54 -20.18 -31.83
C GLU A 147 26.04 -20.37 -31.47
N ASP A 148 26.67 -21.54 -31.38
CA ASP A 148 27.16 -22.41 -32.44
C ASP A 148 28.09 -23.41 -31.72
N ASP A 149 28.07 -24.68 -32.07
CA ASP A 149 29.26 -25.54 -31.98
C ASP A 149 29.19 -26.54 -33.14
N ASP A 150 30.06 -26.28 -34.10
CA ASP A 150 30.36 -27.04 -35.30
C ASP A 150 30.92 -28.46 -35.01
N ASP A 151 31.07 -29.21 -36.12
CA ASP A 151 31.81 -30.46 -36.32
C ASP A 151 30.95 -31.74 -36.15
N ASP A 152 30.88 -32.68 -37.09
CA ASP A 152 31.40 -32.83 -38.45
C ASP A 152 30.78 -34.15 -38.98
N ASP A 153 30.78 -34.31 -40.30
CA ASP A 153 30.74 -35.57 -41.06
C ASP A 153 29.47 -36.44 -41.04
N ASP A 154 28.76 -36.49 -42.18
CA ASP A 154 28.83 -37.67 -43.07
C ASP A 154 27.87 -37.51 -44.27
N ASP A 155 28.48 -37.51 -45.46
CA ASP A 155 28.07 -38.18 -46.70
C ASP A 155 26.61 -38.11 -47.19
N ASP A 156 26.41 -37.49 -48.36
CA ASP A 156 26.11 -38.25 -49.60
C ASP A 156 25.68 -37.33 -50.76
N ASP A 157 26.43 -37.43 -51.86
CA ASP A 157 26.01 -37.46 -53.26
C ASP A 157 24.77 -36.64 -53.72
N ASP A 158 24.98 -35.71 -54.68
CA ASP A 158 24.69 -36.00 -56.10
C ASP A 158 25.02 -34.79 -57.00
N ALA A 159 25.55 -35.12 -58.18
CA ALA A 159 25.97 -34.20 -59.23
C ALA A 159 24.77 -33.57 -59.98
N GLY A 160 24.90 -32.30 -60.38
CA GLY A 160 23.81 -31.63 -61.09
C GLY A 160 24.17 -30.33 -61.82
N ILE A 161 25.17 -30.40 -62.70
CA ILE A 161 25.30 -29.66 -63.98
C ILE A 161 24.39 -28.42 -64.26
N ASN A 162 25.10 -27.29 -64.47
CA ASN A 162 25.03 -26.37 -65.63
C ASN A 162 24.02 -25.21 -65.75
N ALA A 163 24.62 -24.10 -66.22
CA ALA A 163 24.15 -23.08 -67.16
C ALA A 163 23.22 -21.98 -66.61
N GLU A 164 23.62 -20.71 -66.54
CA GLU A 164 24.06 -19.78 -67.60
C GLU A 164 22.88 -18.94 -68.19
N LEU A 165 23.10 -17.62 -68.17
CA LEU A 165 22.47 -16.53 -68.94
C LEU A 165 21.00 -16.13 -68.61
N ASP A 166 20.74 -14.91 -68.12
CA ASP A 166 20.74 -13.61 -68.81
C ASP A 166 19.32 -13.23 -69.27
N LYS A 167 18.73 -12.19 -68.65
CA LYS A 167 18.28 -10.95 -69.32
C LYS A 167 17.25 -10.15 -68.51
N LYS A 168 17.54 -8.85 -68.49
CA LYS A 168 16.69 -7.72 -68.12
C LYS A 168 15.39 -7.66 -68.95
N SER A 169 14.32 -7.20 -68.32
CA SER A 169 13.31 -6.28 -68.88
C SER A 169 12.38 -5.88 -67.73
N ASP A 170 12.52 -4.68 -67.18
CA ASP A 170 11.80 -3.46 -67.57
C ASP A 170 10.36 -3.37 -67.00
N ILE A 171 10.21 -2.39 -66.10
CA ILE A 171 9.19 -1.32 -66.02
C ILE A 171 7.70 -1.73 -66.05
N GLY A 172 6.95 -1.27 -65.05
CA GLY A 172 5.48 -1.27 -65.10
C GLY A 172 4.81 -0.71 -63.85
N GLU A 173 4.85 0.60 -63.71
CA GLU A 173 4.04 1.42 -62.80
C GLU A 173 2.54 1.35 -63.18
N HIS A 174 1.63 1.25 -62.19
CA HIS A 174 0.22 1.74 -62.19
C HIS A 174 -0.46 1.24 -60.89
N ARG A 175 -0.88 2.08 -59.91
CA ARG A 175 -2.12 2.90 -59.84
C ARG A 175 -3.32 2.15 -60.44
N GLU A 176 -4.44 1.90 -59.80
CA GLU A 176 -5.37 2.59 -58.88
C GLU A 176 -6.26 1.44 -58.32
N GLU A 177 -7.09 1.53 -57.28
CA GLU A 177 -7.95 2.60 -56.74
C GLU A 177 -8.45 2.11 -55.36
#